data_AF-A0A524D5L9-F1
#
_entry.id   AF-A0A524D5L9-F1
#
_cell.length_a   1.000
_cell.length_b   1.000
_cell.length_c   1.000
_cell.angle_alpha   90.00
_cell.angle_beta   90.00
_cell.angle_gamma   90.00
#
_symmetry.space_group_name_H-M   'P 1'
#
loop_
_entity.id
_entity.type
_entity.pdbx_description
1 polymer ?
#
loop_
_entity_poly.entity_id
_entity_poly.type
_entity_poly.pdbx_seq_one_letter_code
_entity_poly.pdbx_strand_id
1 'polypeptide(L)'
;MKEIINSLNNYFDQWGTILTIPDFLSEIQDIFSKSFFSRENSRLVFSVCPDDINRLDERKTVENALKENYGGEFNLGGLGAYPIAGLSGMIAASHHLPDDIKSEKRKAGNLLFYVSPHFGILQQRELLYGKIIRPGQKKITDSCGAIMGFLSALKTSGSSKTFIVPPDADYLDISRFVLQTELKSLFSEEIDKLLDITETNLQVAELFKLNYDLVLLKSKVMIDEFLKKESFEGHIGVIGGLTVNLAREDLFILKDLFFPKND
;
A
#
# COMPACT_ATOMS: atom_id res chain seq x y z
N MET A 1 18.06 -12.45 3.06
CA MET A 1 16.89 -12.71 2.21
C MET A 1 16.17 -14.01 2.57
N LYS A 2 16.80 -15.20 2.45
CA LYS A 2 16.16 -16.49 2.78
C LYS A 2 15.53 -16.53 4.19
N GLU A 3 16.27 -16.07 5.20
CA GLU A 3 15.78 -15.99 6.59
C GLU A 3 14.54 -15.07 6.73
N ILE A 4 14.57 -13.92 6.06
CA ILE A 4 13.44 -12.96 6.05
C ILE A 4 12.22 -13.59 5.39
N ILE A 5 12.39 -14.22 4.23
CA ILE A 5 11.29 -14.92 3.52
C ILE A 5 10.72 -16.04 4.38
N ASN A 6 11.56 -16.84 5.05
CA ASN A 6 11.09 -17.87 5.97
C ASN A 6 10.29 -17.28 7.14
N SER A 7 10.76 -16.16 7.73
CA SER A 7 10.03 -15.47 8.78
C SER A 7 8.70 -14.90 8.28
N LEU A 8 8.68 -14.31 7.09
CA LEU A 8 7.45 -13.81 6.49
C LEU A 8 6.45 -14.93 6.23
N ASN A 9 6.90 -16.09 5.74
CA ASN A 9 6.03 -17.26 5.54
C ASN A 9 5.31 -17.67 6.84
N ASN A 10 5.96 -17.56 8.01
CA ASN A 10 5.30 -17.90 9.28
C ASN A 10 4.08 -17.03 9.60
N TYR A 11 3.99 -15.82 9.04
CA TYR A 11 2.91 -14.87 9.32
C TYR A 11 2.01 -14.61 8.11
N PHE A 12 2.50 -14.85 6.88
CA PHE A 12 1.84 -14.43 5.65
C PHE A 12 1.57 -15.56 4.64
N ASP A 13 1.99 -16.81 4.87
CA ASP A 13 1.84 -17.91 3.90
C ASP A 13 0.39 -18.15 3.43
N GLN A 14 -0.57 -18.06 4.34
CA GLN A 14 -2.01 -18.17 4.05
C GLN A 14 -2.64 -16.82 3.73
N TRP A 15 -1.89 -15.73 3.91
CA TRP A 15 -2.37 -14.40 3.64
C TRP A 15 -2.07 -14.02 2.19
N GLY A 16 -0.82 -14.02 1.74
CA GLY A 16 -0.45 -13.62 0.37
C GLY A 16 0.87 -14.22 -0.10
N THR A 17 1.18 -14.03 -1.37
CA THR A 17 2.37 -14.59 -2.01
C THR A 17 3.56 -13.65 -1.84
N ILE A 18 4.63 -14.10 -1.20
CA ILE A 18 5.85 -13.31 -1.02
C ILE A 18 6.71 -13.42 -2.27
N LEU A 19 7.00 -12.27 -2.89
CA LEU A 19 7.69 -12.16 -4.16
C LEU A 19 8.90 -11.24 -4.04
N THR A 20 9.98 -11.59 -4.74
CA THR A 20 11.04 -10.63 -5.05
C THR A 20 10.55 -9.63 -6.10
N ILE A 21 11.24 -8.51 -6.31
CA ILE A 21 10.83 -7.54 -7.34
C ILE A 21 10.75 -8.19 -8.73
N PRO A 22 11.75 -8.97 -9.20
CA PRO A 22 11.65 -9.66 -10.48
C PRO A 22 10.45 -10.62 -10.57
N ASP A 23 10.21 -11.43 -9.52
CA ASP A 23 9.09 -12.38 -9.52
C ASP A 23 7.75 -11.65 -9.50
N PHE A 24 7.65 -10.56 -8.73
CA PHE A 24 6.49 -9.67 -8.71
C PHE A 24 6.20 -9.07 -10.08
N LEU A 25 7.22 -8.51 -10.74
CA LEU A 25 7.08 -7.96 -12.09
C LEU A 25 6.66 -9.04 -13.09
N SER A 26 7.22 -10.25 -13.00
CA SER A 26 6.84 -11.37 -13.86
C SER A 26 5.36 -11.73 -13.66
N GLU A 27 4.92 -11.87 -12.40
CA GLU A 27 3.54 -12.24 -12.06
C GLU A 27 2.53 -11.20 -12.60
N ILE A 28 2.79 -9.91 -12.36
CA ILE A 28 1.90 -8.86 -12.86
C ILE A 28 1.95 -8.76 -14.39
N GLN A 29 3.12 -8.93 -15.01
CA GLN A 29 3.24 -8.89 -16.48
C GLN A 29 2.57 -10.09 -17.13
N ASP A 30 2.62 -11.29 -16.54
CA ASP A 30 1.93 -12.46 -17.10
C ASP A 30 0.41 -12.29 -17.09
N ILE A 31 -0.12 -11.58 -16.09
CA ILE A 31 -1.54 -11.27 -15.97
C ILE A 31 -1.91 -10.08 -16.87
N PHE A 32 -1.06 -9.05 -16.91
CA PHE A 32 -1.33 -7.85 -17.68
C PHE A 32 -1.03 -7.98 -19.18
N SER A 33 -0.05 -8.77 -19.59
CA SER A 33 0.27 -9.05 -21.00
C SER A 33 -0.82 -9.84 -21.72
N LYS A 34 -1.63 -10.60 -20.97
CA LYS A 34 -2.86 -11.24 -21.46
C LYS A 34 -4.06 -10.28 -21.48
N SER A 35 -3.86 -9.01 -21.17
CA SER A 35 -4.90 -8.02 -20.96
C SER A 35 -4.59 -6.69 -21.67
N PHE A 36 -5.30 -5.62 -21.29
CA PHE A 36 -5.29 -4.33 -21.97
C PHE A 36 -4.15 -3.38 -21.54
N PHE A 37 -3.30 -3.76 -20.58
CA PHE A 37 -2.35 -2.86 -19.91
C PHE A 37 -0.93 -2.95 -20.47
N SER A 38 -0.36 -1.80 -20.83
CA SER A 38 1.03 -1.61 -21.28
C SER A 38 1.58 -0.29 -20.76
N ARG A 39 2.89 -0.07 -20.89
CA ARG A 39 3.54 1.19 -20.52
C ARG A 39 2.96 2.39 -21.28
N GLU A 40 2.63 2.18 -22.55
CA GLU A 40 2.24 3.24 -23.48
C GLU A 40 0.81 3.70 -23.23
N ASN A 41 -0.05 2.83 -22.69
CA ASN A 41 -1.47 3.10 -22.51
C ASN A 41 -1.94 3.11 -21.06
N SER A 42 -1.05 2.92 -20.07
CA SER A 42 -1.42 2.88 -18.65
C SER A 42 -0.84 4.05 -17.86
N ARG A 43 -1.46 4.37 -16.73
CA ARG A 43 -0.89 5.22 -15.69
C ARG A 43 -1.03 4.58 -14.33
N LEU A 44 0.01 4.71 -13.52
CA LEU A 44 -0.01 4.24 -12.15
C LEU A 44 -0.82 5.19 -11.27
N VAL A 45 -1.66 4.62 -10.42
CA VAL A 45 -2.37 5.34 -9.36
C VAL A 45 -1.95 4.74 -8.03
N PHE A 46 -1.19 5.50 -7.26
CA PHE A 46 -0.56 5.03 -6.03
C PHE A 46 -1.40 5.38 -4.81
N SER A 47 -1.89 4.35 -4.11
CA SER A 47 -2.30 4.44 -2.71
C SER A 47 -1.19 3.84 -1.86
N VAL A 48 -0.17 4.64 -1.60
CA VAL A 48 1.06 4.28 -0.89
C VAL A 48 1.39 5.33 0.17
N CYS A 49 2.27 4.99 1.13
CA CYS A 49 2.70 5.94 2.14
C CYS A 49 3.64 7.01 1.55
N PRO A 50 3.59 8.27 2.02
CA PRO A 50 4.52 9.32 1.58
C PRO A 50 5.97 9.07 2.01
N ASP A 51 6.22 8.08 2.88
CA ASP A 51 7.56 7.68 3.34
C ASP A 51 8.53 7.47 2.15
N ASP A 52 9.66 8.16 2.21
CA ASP A 52 10.67 8.21 1.14
C ASP A 52 11.27 6.83 0.84
N ILE A 53 11.31 5.94 1.83
CA ILE A 53 11.88 4.59 1.74
C ILE A 53 11.34 3.77 0.57
N ASN A 54 10.09 4.04 0.17
CA ASN A 54 9.43 3.32 -0.91
C ASN A 54 9.93 3.74 -2.31
N ARG A 55 10.75 4.80 -2.41
CA ARG A 55 11.22 5.37 -3.68
C ARG A 55 12.63 5.97 -3.60
N LEU A 56 13.48 5.47 -2.71
CA LEU A 56 14.89 5.86 -2.64
C LEU A 56 15.69 5.25 -3.79
N ASP A 57 16.47 6.08 -4.48
CA ASP A 57 17.32 5.66 -5.60
C ASP A 57 18.49 4.77 -5.16
N GLU A 58 18.90 4.86 -3.90
CA GLU A 58 19.97 4.01 -3.33
C GLU A 58 19.52 2.55 -3.10
N ARG A 59 18.27 2.22 -3.43
CA ARG A 59 17.65 0.91 -3.19
C ARG A 59 16.82 0.47 -4.40
N LYS A 60 16.64 -0.85 -4.51
CA LYS A 60 15.65 -1.40 -5.43
C LYS A 60 14.30 -1.43 -4.73
N THR A 61 13.41 -0.52 -5.09
CA THR A 61 12.07 -0.43 -4.51
C THR A 61 11.01 -0.91 -5.50
N VAL A 62 9.91 -1.42 -4.96
CA VAL A 62 8.77 -1.89 -5.78
C VAL A 62 8.17 -0.72 -6.58
N GLU A 63 8.06 0.48 -5.99
CA GLU A 63 7.53 1.65 -6.70
C GLU A 63 8.43 2.06 -7.88
N ASN A 64 9.76 2.09 -7.70
CA ASN A 64 10.67 2.42 -8.79
C ASN A 64 10.57 1.40 -9.93
N ALA A 65 10.51 0.11 -9.59
CA ALA A 65 10.32 -0.97 -10.55
C ALA A 65 8.99 -0.83 -11.33
N LEU A 66 7.89 -0.48 -10.65
CA LEU A 66 6.60 -0.23 -11.32
C LEU A 66 6.66 0.98 -12.25
N LYS A 67 7.23 2.10 -11.79
CA LYS A 67 7.39 3.33 -12.60
C LYS A 67 8.23 3.08 -13.85
N GLU A 68 9.29 2.30 -13.70
CA GLU A 68 10.13 1.87 -14.82
C GLU A 68 9.38 1.00 -15.83
N ASN A 69 8.32 0.28 -15.44
CA ASN A 69 7.59 -0.61 -16.34
C ASN A 69 6.31 0.00 -16.92
N TYR A 70 5.57 0.82 -16.17
CA TYR A 70 4.27 1.34 -16.58
C TYR A 70 4.25 2.86 -16.83
N GLY A 71 5.20 3.60 -16.25
CA GLY A 71 5.37 5.04 -16.49
C GLY A 71 4.24 5.93 -15.95
N GLY A 72 4.61 7.11 -15.46
CA GLY A 72 3.66 8.09 -14.92
C GLY A 72 2.99 7.63 -13.63
N GLU A 73 2.87 8.52 -12.65
CA GLU A 73 2.23 8.23 -11.37
C GLU A 73 1.28 9.34 -10.96
N PHE A 74 0.19 8.95 -10.31
CA PHE A 74 -0.70 9.84 -9.59
C PHE A 74 -0.82 9.35 -8.15
N ASN A 75 -0.47 10.18 -7.17
CA ASN A 75 -0.47 9.79 -5.77
C ASN A 75 -1.83 10.13 -5.12
N LEU A 76 -2.56 9.11 -4.70
CA LEU A 76 -3.77 9.22 -3.87
C LEU A 76 -3.50 8.98 -2.39
N GLY A 77 -2.41 8.29 -2.07
CA GLY A 77 -2.08 7.85 -0.72
C GLY A 77 -1.61 8.96 0.21
N GLY A 78 -1.86 8.76 1.50
CA GLY A 78 -1.35 9.53 2.64
C GLY A 78 -0.67 8.62 3.65
N LEU A 79 -0.58 9.06 4.91
CA LEU A 79 -0.01 8.25 5.99
C LEU A 79 -0.66 6.86 6.04
N GLY A 80 0.15 5.82 6.24
CA GLY A 80 -0.32 4.43 6.25
C GLY A 80 -0.83 3.93 4.89
N ALA A 81 -0.62 4.67 3.80
CA ALA A 81 -1.17 4.43 2.47
C ALA A 81 -2.67 4.71 2.30
N TYR A 82 -3.33 5.37 3.27
CA TYR A 82 -4.75 5.73 3.18
C TYR A 82 -5.02 6.62 1.95
N PRO A 83 -6.04 6.35 1.09
CA PRO A 83 -6.29 7.10 -0.15
C PRO A 83 -6.93 8.47 0.14
N ILE A 84 -6.17 9.37 0.76
CA ILE A 84 -6.65 10.65 1.30
C ILE A 84 -7.04 11.67 0.21
N ALA A 85 -6.49 11.54 -1.01
CA ALA A 85 -6.91 12.37 -2.14
C ALA A 85 -8.36 12.10 -2.58
N GLY A 86 -8.89 10.92 -2.21
CA GLY A 86 -10.28 10.54 -2.40
C GLY A 86 -10.76 10.53 -3.85
N LEU A 87 -12.09 10.55 -4.00
CA LEU A 87 -12.75 10.47 -5.30
C LEU A 87 -12.31 11.60 -6.26
N SER A 88 -12.12 12.81 -5.75
CA SER A 88 -11.63 13.94 -6.56
C SER A 88 -10.24 13.67 -7.14
N GLY A 89 -9.34 13.07 -6.35
CA GLY A 89 -8.02 12.64 -6.83
C GLY A 89 -8.12 11.55 -7.90
N MET A 90 -9.02 10.59 -7.72
CA MET A 90 -9.25 9.54 -8.73
C MET A 90 -9.80 10.11 -10.05
N ILE A 91 -10.76 11.04 -9.98
CA ILE A 91 -11.28 11.74 -11.17
C ILE A 91 -10.14 12.50 -11.87
N ALA A 92 -9.32 13.24 -11.12
CA ALA A 92 -8.16 13.92 -11.71
C ALA A 92 -7.18 12.95 -12.38
N ALA A 93 -6.88 11.80 -11.76
CA ALA A 93 -6.02 10.77 -12.34
C ALA A 93 -6.56 10.23 -13.68
N SER A 94 -7.88 10.05 -13.78
CA SER A 94 -8.54 9.58 -15.01
C SER A 94 -8.38 10.52 -16.21
N HIS A 95 -8.13 11.81 -15.98
CA HIS A 95 -7.91 12.79 -17.03
C HIS A 95 -6.48 12.77 -17.58
N HIS A 96 -5.53 12.12 -16.89
CA HIS A 96 -4.10 12.14 -17.23
C HIS A 96 -3.64 10.91 -18.03
N LEU A 97 -4.60 10.12 -18.49
CA LEU A 97 -4.33 8.91 -19.26
C LEU A 97 -3.86 9.25 -20.68
N PRO A 98 -2.93 8.46 -21.26
CA PRO A 98 -2.64 8.52 -22.69
C PRO A 98 -3.93 8.33 -23.50
N ASP A 99 -4.08 9.15 -24.54
CA ASP A 99 -5.04 8.85 -25.59
C ASP A 99 -4.47 7.71 -26.48
N ASP A 100 -5.33 6.83 -26.99
CA ASP A 100 -4.93 5.90 -28.04
C ASP A 100 -4.62 6.65 -29.33
N ILE A 101 -3.34 6.78 -29.64
CA ILE A 101 -2.82 7.51 -30.81
C ILE A 101 -3.14 6.77 -32.13
N LYS A 102 -3.56 5.49 -32.08
CA LYS A 102 -3.89 4.71 -33.28
C LYS A 102 -5.35 4.81 -33.71
N SER A 103 -6.22 5.36 -32.88
CA SER A 103 -7.64 5.50 -33.16
C SER A 103 -7.96 6.92 -33.64
N GLU A 104 -8.82 7.05 -34.66
CA GLU A 104 -9.35 8.36 -35.11
C GLU A 104 -10.26 9.03 -34.07
N LYS A 105 -10.72 8.27 -33.07
CA LYS A 105 -11.47 8.75 -31.91
C LYS A 105 -10.63 8.60 -30.64
N ARG A 106 -10.66 9.60 -29.77
CA ARG A 106 -10.06 9.52 -28.44
C ARG A 106 -10.60 8.30 -27.69
N LYS A 107 -9.73 7.34 -27.38
CA LYS A 107 -10.01 6.23 -26.47
C LYS A 107 -9.13 6.42 -25.25
N ALA A 108 -9.75 6.46 -24.07
CA ALA A 108 -9.01 6.62 -22.81
C ALA A 108 -8.09 5.41 -22.57
N GLY A 109 -6.88 5.66 -22.08
CA GLY A 109 -5.98 4.63 -21.57
C GLY A 109 -6.50 3.94 -20.31
N ASN A 110 -5.61 3.26 -19.59
CA ASN A 110 -5.94 2.41 -18.45
C ASN A 110 -5.36 2.95 -17.14
N LEU A 111 -6.08 2.72 -16.04
CA LEU A 111 -5.61 3.03 -14.69
C LEU A 111 -5.09 1.75 -14.02
N LEU A 112 -3.85 1.77 -13.57
CA LEU A 112 -3.25 0.69 -12.79
C LEU A 112 -3.06 1.16 -11.35
N PHE A 113 -3.96 0.74 -10.47
CA PHE A 113 -3.90 1.04 -9.05
C PHE A 113 -2.87 0.15 -8.37
N TYR A 114 -1.97 0.77 -7.62
CA TYR A 114 -1.07 0.09 -6.70
C TYR A 114 -1.44 0.50 -5.27
N VAL A 115 -2.05 -0.45 -4.56
CA VAL A 115 -2.54 -0.30 -3.20
C VAL A 115 -1.61 -1.04 -2.27
N SER A 116 -0.70 -0.30 -1.62
CA SER A 116 0.37 -0.92 -0.84
C SER A 116 0.75 -0.09 0.37
N PRO A 117 0.23 -0.44 1.56
CA PRO A 117 0.92 -0.13 2.79
C PRO A 117 2.28 -0.82 2.85
N HIS A 118 3.17 -0.30 3.70
CA HIS A 118 4.54 -0.77 3.76
C HIS A 118 5.03 -0.95 5.20
N PHE A 119 5.96 -1.88 5.41
CA PHE A 119 6.69 -1.98 6.66
C PHE A 119 8.13 -2.40 6.45
N GLY A 120 9.01 -1.94 7.34
CA GLY A 120 10.42 -2.27 7.32
C GLY A 120 10.71 -3.57 8.08
N ILE A 121 11.70 -4.33 7.61
CA ILE A 121 12.34 -5.38 8.41
C ILE A 121 13.83 -5.05 8.53
N LEU A 122 14.29 -4.91 9.77
CA LEU A 122 15.70 -4.76 10.08
C LEU A 122 16.27 -6.10 10.56
N GLN A 123 17.25 -6.63 9.84
CA GLN A 123 18.01 -7.80 10.26
C GLN A 123 19.18 -7.39 11.17
N GLN A 124 19.14 -7.81 12.44
CA GLN A 124 20.26 -7.71 13.38
C GLN A 124 20.65 -9.10 13.91
N ARG A 125 20.70 -9.27 15.24
CA ARG A 125 20.76 -10.60 15.88
C ARG A 125 19.44 -11.36 15.71
N GLU A 126 18.34 -10.62 15.68
CA GLU A 126 16.99 -11.07 15.38
C GLU A 126 16.38 -10.17 14.30
N LEU A 127 15.28 -10.62 13.70
CA LEU A 127 14.50 -9.81 12.76
C LEU A 127 13.59 -8.87 13.55
N LEU A 128 13.63 -7.58 13.22
CA LEU A 128 12.80 -6.56 13.83
C LEU A 128 11.82 -6.01 12.80
N TYR A 129 10.54 -6.38 12.93
CA TYR A 129 9.48 -5.88 12.07
C TYR A 129 9.08 -4.45 12.46
N GLY A 130 8.69 -3.66 11.47
CA GLY A 130 8.33 -2.26 11.66
C GLY A 130 9.54 -1.33 11.81
N LYS A 131 10.77 -1.82 11.56
CA LYS A 131 12.02 -1.09 11.83
C LYS A 131 12.93 -1.06 10.61
N ILE A 132 13.69 0.01 10.47
CA ILE A 132 14.70 0.14 9.41
C ILE A 132 15.86 1.07 9.83
N ILE A 133 16.98 0.95 9.13
CA ILE A 133 18.04 1.97 9.09
C ILE A 133 17.98 2.60 7.71
N ARG A 134 17.74 3.92 7.65
CA ARG A 134 17.65 4.68 6.40
C ARG A 134 19.04 5.05 5.88
N PRO A 135 19.22 5.26 4.56
CA PRO A 135 20.52 5.68 4.04
C PRO A 135 21.03 6.96 4.74
N GLY A 136 22.32 7.00 5.04
CA GLY A 136 22.94 8.11 5.76
C GLY A 136 22.65 8.16 7.28
N GLN A 137 21.84 7.26 7.83
CA GLN A 137 21.52 7.22 9.26
C GLN A 137 22.21 6.06 9.99
N LYS A 138 22.49 6.26 11.29
CA LYS A 138 22.88 5.18 12.22
C LYS A 138 21.73 4.74 13.12
N LYS A 139 20.73 5.60 13.30
CA LYS A 139 19.59 5.37 14.20
C LYS A 139 18.61 4.41 13.55
N ILE A 140 18.12 3.45 14.34
CA ILE A 140 16.98 2.61 13.96
C ILE A 140 15.71 3.45 14.09
N THR A 141 14.91 3.51 13.04
CA THR A 141 13.64 4.25 12.99
C THR A 141 12.49 3.35 12.60
N ASP A 142 11.26 3.82 12.82
CA ASP A 142 10.04 3.13 12.46
C ASP A 142 9.77 3.15 10.95
N SER A 143 9.13 2.09 10.45
CA SER A 143 8.69 1.95 9.07
C SER A 143 7.54 0.93 9.01
N CYS A 144 6.30 1.29 8.66
CA CYS A 144 5.76 2.64 8.50
C CYS A 144 5.64 3.39 9.84
N GLY A 145 6.16 4.62 9.90
CA GLY A 145 6.11 5.45 11.12
C GLY A 145 4.69 5.72 11.64
N ALA A 146 3.72 5.93 10.74
CA ALA A 146 2.33 6.20 11.13
C ALA A 146 1.67 5.00 11.82
N ILE A 147 1.88 3.79 11.28
CA ILE A 147 1.30 2.55 11.80
C ILE A 147 2.02 2.09 13.07
N MET A 148 3.34 2.22 13.13
CA MET A 148 4.10 1.91 14.35
C MET A 148 3.80 2.91 15.48
N GLY A 149 3.61 4.18 15.15
CA GLY A 149 3.15 5.20 16.11
C GLY A 149 1.75 4.88 16.64
N PHE A 150 0.83 4.44 15.77
CA PHE A 150 -0.49 3.98 16.17
C PHE A 150 -0.41 2.75 17.10
N LEU A 151 0.39 1.74 16.78
CA LEU A 151 0.63 0.58 17.64
C LEU A 151 1.15 0.98 19.03
N SER A 152 2.11 1.90 19.09
CA SER A 152 2.66 2.38 20.35
C SER A 152 1.59 3.08 21.21
N ALA A 153 0.72 3.86 20.57
CA ALA A 153 -0.36 4.56 21.27
C ALA A 153 -1.44 3.57 21.77
N LEU A 154 -1.82 2.59 20.96
CA LEU A 154 -2.73 1.50 21.34
C LEU A 154 -2.19 0.72 22.55
N LYS A 155 -0.90 0.34 22.53
CA LYS A 155 -0.24 -0.34 23.66
C LYS A 155 -0.27 0.50 24.94
N THR A 156 -0.09 1.81 24.81
CA THR A 156 -0.15 2.74 25.95
C THR A 156 -1.56 2.81 26.53
N SER A 157 -2.58 2.77 25.67
CA SER A 157 -3.99 2.77 26.10
C SER A 157 -4.48 1.41 26.61
N GLY A 158 -3.88 0.30 26.16
CA GLY A 158 -4.21 -1.07 26.56
C GLY A 158 -5.43 -1.68 25.86
N SER A 159 -6.23 -0.89 25.13
CA SER A 159 -7.34 -1.37 24.30
C SER A 159 -7.73 -0.34 23.24
N SER A 160 -8.41 -0.79 22.19
CA SER A 160 -9.05 0.07 21.18
C SER A 160 -10.10 0.99 21.81
N LYS A 161 -10.82 0.53 22.84
CA LYS A 161 -11.89 1.29 23.52
C LYS A 161 -11.35 2.47 24.33
N THR A 162 -10.23 2.27 25.01
CA THR A 162 -9.56 3.29 25.83
C THR A 162 -8.68 4.21 25.00
N PHE A 163 -8.25 3.78 23.81
CA PHE A 163 -7.50 4.63 22.90
C PHE A 163 -8.38 5.74 22.31
N ILE A 164 -8.03 6.98 22.61
CA ILE A 164 -8.68 8.16 22.03
C ILE A 164 -7.77 8.71 20.94
N VAL A 165 -8.26 8.74 19.70
CA VAL A 165 -7.57 9.40 18.59
C VAL A 165 -7.43 10.88 18.93
N PRO A 166 -6.19 11.43 19.02
CA PRO A 166 -6.01 12.85 19.27
C PRO A 166 -6.74 13.69 18.21
N PRO A 167 -7.60 14.64 18.61
CA PRO A 167 -8.37 15.46 17.68
C PRO A 167 -7.44 16.33 16.82
N ASP A 168 -7.88 16.65 15.61
CA ASP A 168 -7.18 17.50 14.67
C ASP A 168 -7.99 18.78 14.39
N ALA A 169 -8.12 19.63 15.42
CA ALA A 169 -9.02 20.78 15.39
C ALA A 169 -8.67 21.82 14.29
N ASP A 170 -7.39 21.89 13.93
CA ASP A 170 -6.86 22.85 12.95
C ASP A 170 -6.56 22.20 11.58
N TYR A 171 -6.96 20.95 11.38
CA TYR A 171 -6.74 20.19 10.14
C TYR A 171 -5.26 20.05 9.73
N LEU A 172 -4.34 20.06 10.70
CA LEU A 172 -2.89 20.01 10.47
C LEU A 172 -2.36 18.58 10.32
N ASP A 173 -3.11 17.59 10.79
CA ASP A 173 -2.71 16.18 10.78
C ASP A 173 -3.84 15.25 10.31
N ILE A 174 -4.58 15.72 9.31
CA ILE A 174 -5.82 15.09 8.84
C ILE A 174 -5.58 13.65 8.37
N SER A 175 -4.42 13.40 7.76
CA SER A 175 -4.06 12.06 7.28
C SER A 175 -3.89 11.07 8.42
N ARG A 176 -3.27 11.47 9.55
CA ARG A 176 -3.18 10.60 10.75
C ARG A 176 -4.55 10.42 11.36
N PHE A 177 -5.29 11.52 11.52
CA PHE A 177 -6.59 11.53 12.18
C PHE A 177 -7.56 10.56 11.49
N VAL A 178 -7.72 10.68 10.17
CA VAL A 178 -8.62 9.81 9.39
C VAL A 178 -8.16 8.35 9.43
N LEU A 179 -6.86 8.09 9.21
CA LEU A 179 -6.30 6.74 9.27
C LEU A 179 -6.60 6.05 10.61
N GLN A 180 -6.28 6.69 11.73
CA GLN A 180 -6.46 6.10 13.06
C GLN A 180 -7.94 5.97 13.43
N THR A 181 -8.77 6.93 13.04
CA THR A 181 -10.22 6.90 13.29
C THR A 181 -10.87 5.73 12.55
N GLU A 182 -10.55 5.56 11.27
CA GLU A 182 -11.11 4.49 10.44
C GLU A 182 -10.60 3.10 10.88
N LEU A 183 -9.30 2.96 11.17
CA LEU A 183 -8.75 1.71 11.72
C LEU A 183 -9.46 1.33 13.01
N LYS A 184 -9.58 2.27 13.96
CA LYS A 184 -10.26 2.03 15.23
C LYS A 184 -11.74 1.71 15.03
N SER A 185 -12.42 2.42 14.13
CA SER A 185 -13.88 2.26 13.94
C SER A 185 -14.25 0.95 13.26
N LEU A 186 -13.41 0.45 12.35
CA LEU A 186 -13.72 -0.74 11.55
C LEU A 186 -13.14 -2.02 12.16
N PHE A 187 -12.03 -1.93 12.90
CA PHE A 187 -11.28 -3.10 13.35
C PHE A 187 -11.04 -3.11 14.87
N SER A 188 -11.96 -2.56 15.67
CA SER A 188 -11.75 -2.47 17.12
C SER A 188 -11.54 -3.82 17.80
N GLU A 189 -12.28 -4.85 17.39
CA GLU A 189 -12.17 -6.18 17.98
C GLU A 189 -10.87 -6.88 17.59
N GLU A 190 -10.46 -6.74 16.34
CA GLU A 190 -9.20 -7.25 15.81
C GLU A 190 -8.01 -6.54 16.45
N ILE A 191 -8.09 -5.23 16.67
CA ILE A 191 -7.08 -4.46 17.39
C ILE A 191 -6.94 -4.96 18.82
N ASP A 192 -8.05 -5.23 19.53
CA ASP A 192 -7.99 -5.76 20.90
C ASP A 192 -7.31 -7.16 20.92
N LYS A 193 -7.70 -8.06 20.02
CA LYS A 193 -7.05 -9.38 19.86
C LYS A 193 -5.55 -9.24 19.54
N LEU A 194 -5.20 -8.28 18.71
CA LEU A 194 -3.82 -7.98 18.34
C LEU A 194 -2.99 -7.51 19.54
N LEU A 195 -3.58 -6.73 20.44
CA LEU A 195 -2.90 -6.26 21.64
C LEU A 195 -2.55 -7.40 22.61
N ASP A 196 -3.31 -8.50 22.58
CA ASP A 196 -3.02 -9.71 23.37
C ASP A 196 -1.85 -10.55 22.81
N ILE A 197 -1.39 -10.27 21.57
CA ILE A 197 -0.25 -10.96 20.95
C ILE A 197 1.05 -10.53 21.63
N THR A 198 1.74 -11.48 22.27
CA THR A 198 3.02 -11.24 22.94
C THR A 198 4.23 -11.26 22.00
N GLU A 199 4.11 -11.96 20.87
CA GLU A 199 5.15 -12.04 19.88
C GLU A 199 5.18 -10.75 19.02
N THR A 200 6.19 -9.91 19.22
CA THR A 200 6.27 -8.57 18.62
C THR A 200 6.16 -8.57 17.09
N ASN A 201 6.83 -9.49 16.39
CA ASN A 201 6.84 -9.50 14.93
C ASN A 201 5.48 -9.90 14.36
N LEU A 202 4.83 -10.93 14.92
CA LEU A 202 3.47 -11.30 14.58
C LEU A 202 2.49 -10.15 14.85
N GLN A 203 2.62 -9.47 15.99
CA GLN A 203 1.76 -8.33 16.32
C GLN A 203 1.89 -7.18 15.30
N VAL A 204 3.12 -6.89 14.84
CA VAL A 204 3.33 -5.92 13.78
C VAL A 204 2.73 -6.40 12.46
N ALA A 205 2.96 -7.66 12.09
CA ALA A 205 2.41 -8.25 10.87
C ALA A 205 0.87 -8.17 10.83
N GLU A 206 0.18 -8.54 11.91
CA GLU A 206 -1.29 -8.46 12.00
C GLU A 206 -1.79 -7.02 11.84
N LEU A 207 -1.09 -6.02 12.40
CA LEU A 207 -1.53 -4.63 12.27
C LEU A 207 -1.40 -4.14 10.82
N PHE A 208 -0.36 -4.58 10.12
CA PHE A 208 -0.19 -4.24 8.70
C PHE A 208 -1.20 -4.95 7.81
N LYS A 209 -1.69 -6.15 8.18
CA LYS A 209 -2.83 -6.78 7.50
C LYS A 209 -4.11 -5.95 7.67
N LEU A 210 -4.42 -5.50 8.88
CA LEU A 210 -5.57 -4.62 9.12
C LEU A 210 -5.45 -3.28 8.36
N ASN A 211 -4.25 -2.72 8.30
CA ASN A 211 -4.00 -1.53 7.51
C ASN A 211 -4.22 -1.78 6.00
N TYR A 212 -3.75 -2.92 5.48
CA TYR A 212 -4.05 -3.32 4.11
C TYR A 212 -5.55 -3.44 3.85
N ASP A 213 -6.27 -4.14 4.72
CA ASP A 213 -7.71 -4.35 4.58
C ASP A 213 -8.46 -3.02 4.55
N LEU A 214 -8.08 -2.06 5.41
CA LEU A 214 -8.62 -0.71 5.39
C LEU A 214 -8.37 -0.01 4.05
N VAL A 215 -7.11 0.05 3.62
CA VAL A 215 -6.71 0.81 2.43
C VAL A 215 -7.34 0.21 1.17
N LEU A 216 -7.38 -1.12 1.07
CA LEU A 216 -8.04 -1.82 -0.03
C LEU A 216 -9.55 -1.56 -0.02
N LEU A 217 -10.21 -1.64 1.14
CA LEU A 217 -11.64 -1.35 1.27
C LEU A 217 -11.95 0.07 0.78
N LYS A 218 -11.20 1.08 1.25
CA LYS A 218 -11.41 2.48 0.84
C LYS A 218 -11.12 2.68 -0.64
N SER A 219 -10.11 2.01 -1.19
CA SER A 219 -9.80 2.05 -2.62
C SER A 219 -10.93 1.43 -3.46
N LYS A 220 -11.48 0.28 -3.05
CA LYS A 220 -12.63 -0.36 -3.72
C LYS A 220 -13.86 0.54 -3.72
N VAL A 221 -14.25 1.07 -2.55
CA VAL A 221 -15.38 2.01 -2.44
C VAL A 221 -15.20 3.22 -3.33
N MET A 222 -13.99 3.79 -3.37
CA MET A 222 -13.69 4.94 -4.23
C MET A 222 -13.79 4.59 -5.73
N ILE A 223 -13.28 3.43 -6.13
CA ILE A 223 -13.37 2.95 -7.52
C ILE A 223 -14.83 2.72 -7.92
N ASP A 224 -15.62 2.09 -7.05
CA ASP A 224 -17.04 1.84 -7.30
C ASP A 224 -17.82 3.15 -7.47
N GLU A 225 -17.57 4.14 -6.60
CA GLU A 225 -18.20 5.45 -6.69
C GLU A 225 -17.76 6.23 -7.94
N PHE A 226 -16.51 6.10 -8.36
CA PHE A 226 -16.02 6.67 -9.62
C PHE A 226 -16.76 6.06 -10.82
N LEU A 227 -16.84 4.72 -10.90
CA LEU A 227 -17.50 4.03 -12.02
C LEU A 227 -19.00 4.31 -12.12
N LYS A 228 -19.67 4.67 -11.01
CA LYS A 228 -21.07 5.10 -11.02
C LYS A 228 -21.26 6.53 -11.56
N LYS A 229 -20.27 7.41 -11.35
CA LYS A 229 -20.39 8.85 -11.66
C LYS A 229 -19.78 9.22 -13.00
N GLU A 230 -18.71 8.53 -13.39
CA GLU A 230 -17.93 8.83 -14.59
C GLU A 230 -18.14 7.76 -15.65
N SER A 231 -18.35 8.19 -16.90
CA SER A 231 -18.38 7.28 -18.05
C SER A 231 -16.95 6.94 -18.46
N PHE A 232 -16.29 6.08 -17.68
CA PHE A 232 -14.89 5.70 -17.91
C PHE A 232 -14.77 4.56 -18.92
N GLU A 233 -14.25 4.86 -20.11
CA GLU A 233 -14.11 3.89 -21.20
C GLU A 233 -12.95 2.91 -21.01
N GLY A 234 -11.87 3.34 -20.35
CA GLY A 234 -10.67 2.54 -20.12
C GLY A 234 -10.90 1.36 -19.16
N HIS A 235 -9.83 0.58 -18.93
CA HIS A 235 -9.81 -0.49 -17.94
C HIS A 235 -9.15 -0.03 -16.64
N ILE A 236 -9.57 -0.63 -15.53
CA ILE A 236 -8.97 -0.43 -14.21
C ILE A 236 -8.39 -1.77 -13.75
N GLY A 237 -7.11 -1.79 -13.41
CA GLY A 237 -6.45 -2.92 -12.77
C GLY A 237 -6.02 -2.53 -11.36
N VAL A 238 -6.16 -3.43 -10.40
CA VAL A 238 -5.75 -3.19 -9.01
C VAL A 238 -4.75 -4.25 -8.59
N ILE A 239 -3.55 -3.80 -8.21
CA ILE A 239 -2.54 -4.59 -7.53
C ILE A 239 -2.60 -4.22 -6.04
N GLY A 240 -2.93 -5.18 -5.18
CA GLY A 240 -3.03 -5.01 -3.74
C GLY A 240 -2.07 -5.92 -2.99
N GLY A 241 -1.33 -5.36 -2.04
CA GLY A 241 -0.47 -6.14 -1.15
C GLY A 241 0.26 -5.28 -0.13
N LEU A 242 1.37 -5.81 0.38
CA LEU A 242 2.27 -5.08 1.29
C LEU A 242 3.67 -4.97 0.70
N THR A 243 4.22 -3.77 0.69
CA THR A 243 5.65 -3.56 0.44
C THR A 243 6.45 -3.86 1.71
N VAL A 244 7.44 -4.73 1.60
CA VAL A 244 8.36 -5.02 2.70
C VAL A 244 9.69 -4.32 2.41
N ASN A 245 9.96 -3.23 3.12
CA ASN A 245 11.18 -2.48 2.91
C ASN A 245 12.37 -3.14 3.58
N LEU A 246 13.42 -3.40 2.81
CA LEU A 246 14.67 -3.98 3.32
C LEU A 246 15.85 -3.05 3.06
N ALA A 247 17.02 -3.42 3.57
CA ALA A 247 18.22 -2.59 3.48
C ALA A 247 18.73 -2.36 2.05
N ARG A 248 18.40 -3.24 1.09
CA ARG A 248 18.93 -3.18 -0.29
C ARG A 248 17.83 -3.29 -1.35
N GLU A 249 16.97 -4.28 -1.21
CA GLU A 249 15.95 -4.62 -2.19
C GLU A 249 14.68 -5.03 -1.47
N ASP A 250 13.58 -4.40 -1.82
CA ASP A 250 12.28 -4.67 -1.24
C ASP A 250 11.76 -6.05 -1.64
N LEU A 251 10.83 -6.56 -0.85
CA LEU A 251 9.92 -7.65 -1.26
C LEU A 251 8.51 -7.09 -1.40
N PHE A 252 7.65 -7.83 -2.09
CA PHE A 252 6.23 -7.54 -2.14
C PHE A 252 5.44 -8.77 -1.72
N ILE A 253 4.47 -8.60 -0.83
CA ILE A 253 3.50 -9.65 -0.48
C ILE A 253 2.24 -9.37 -1.30
N LEU A 254 2.09 -10.06 -2.43
CA LEU A 254 0.94 -9.92 -3.31
C LEU A 254 -0.27 -10.61 -2.67
N LYS A 255 -1.36 -9.84 -2.48
CA LYS A 255 -2.58 -10.34 -1.84
C LYS A 255 -3.78 -10.33 -2.78
N ASP A 256 -4.00 -9.24 -3.49
CA ASP A 256 -5.09 -9.08 -4.44
C ASP A 256 -4.57 -8.63 -5.81
N LEU A 257 -5.16 -9.20 -6.86
CA LEU A 257 -4.97 -8.74 -8.22
C LEU A 257 -6.28 -8.95 -8.98
N PHE A 258 -6.95 -7.85 -9.35
CA PHE A 258 -8.28 -7.91 -9.95
C PHE A 258 -8.60 -6.71 -10.84
N PHE A 259 -9.66 -6.86 -11.63
CA PHE A 259 -10.18 -5.85 -12.55
C PHE A 259 -11.59 -5.46 -12.09
N PRO A 260 -11.79 -4.27 -11.49
CA PRO A 260 -13.09 -3.86 -10.94
C PRO A 260 -14.19 -3.70 -12.00
N LYS A 261 -13.77 -3.40 -13.23
CA LYS A 261 -14.64 -3.31 -14.39
C LYS A 261 -14.53 -4.64 -15.15
N ASN A 262 -15.58 -5.46 -15.07
CA ASN A 262 -15.75 -6.59 -15.97
C ASN A 262 -16.28 -6.05 -17.30
N ASP A 263 -15.66 -6.45 -18.41
CA ASP A 263 -16.19 -6.19 -19.76
C ASP A 263 -17.46 -6.99 -20.04
#